data_AF-A0AAP3NMN3-F1
#
_entry.id   AF-A0AAP3NMN3-F1
#
_cell.length_a   1.000
_cell.length_b   1.000
_cell.length_c   1.000
_cell.angle_alpha   90.00
_cell.angle_beta   90.00
_cell.angle_gamma   90.00
#
_symmetry.space_group_name_H-M   'P 1'
#
loop_
_entity.id
_entity.type
_entity.pdbx_description
1 polymer ?
#
loop_
_entity_poly.entity_id
_entity_poly.type
_entity_poly.pdbx_seq_one_letter_code
_entity_poly.pdbx_strand_id
1 'polypeptide(L)'
;MKISKELYITSKDIDYEAIKNQIIINNSSISRSKPITEVPSNLKVKVAVFPMCPVAWGQWEPYNCMLPKANCDRYGPGWSEYTNYPVGYGAIVVAHILASLEPTMRPASLQINWSYLTENKEIKAPDYFNSGDPLAKREMVGRLFKNIYDYTKSSVVKDSKGIVTGTTCLMSDVENYLASYFNYSKKTSWNINTVKNSLKATKPVLIYGKPDNIATDGVTPFILDGIKECYGRIDNVPSDVDVCYLHANFGFGNGYQDGYYLMDIKTSTITFETAIPLIFKDNAMTIMADFRKK
;
A
#
# COMPACT_ATOMS: atom_id res chain seq x y z
N MET A 1 11.18 16.02 -41.96
CA MET A 1 11.77 14.83 -42.62
C MET A 1 12.81 14.16 -41.72
N LYS A 2 12.41 13.68 -40.52
CA LYS A 2 13.28 12.87 -39.62
C LYS A 2 12.93 11.38 -39.74
N ILE A 3 11.64 11.05 -39.64
CA ILE A 3 11.10 9.69 -39.72
C ILE A 3 11.36 8.98 -41.06
N SER A 4 11.30 9.70 -42.19
CA SER A 4 11.51 9.12 -43.54
C SER A 4 12.91 8.52 -43.73
N LYS A 5 13.92 9.15 -43.12
CA LYS A 5 15.32 8.69 -43.17
C LYS A 5 15.55 7.46 -42.28
N GLU A 6 14.85 7.38 -41.15
CA GLU A 6 14.94 6.25 -40.21
C GLU A 6 14.18 5.02 -40.71
N LEU A 7 13.07 5.21 -41.42
CA LEU A 7 12.25 4.12 -41.96
C LEU A 7 12.64 3.69 -43.39
N TYR A 8 13.63 4.35 -44.00
CA TYR A 8 14.03 4.14 -45.41
C TYR A 8 12.87 4.28 -46.43
N ILE A 9 11.89 5.14 -46.13
CA ILE A 9 10.76 5.43 -47.01
C ILE A 9 10.95 6.84 -47.60
N THR A 10 10.68 7.01 -48.89
CA THR A 10 10.76 8.36 -49.47
C THR A 10 9.65 9.23 -48.89
N SER A 11 9.89 10.52 -48.68
CA SER A 11 8.92 11.41 -48.03
C SER A 11 7.59 11.56 -48.76
N LYS A 12 7.50 11.12 -50.02
CA LYS A 12 6.28 11.12 -50.84
C LYS A 12 5.42 9.87 -50.63
N ASP A 13 5.99 8.80 -50.09
CA ASP A 13 5.34 7.49 -49.91
C ASP A 13 5.01 7.20 -48.43
N ILE A 14 5.13 8.21 -47.57
CA ILE A 14 4.81 8.08 -46.14
C ILE A 14 3.31 8.24 -45.96
N ASP A 15 2.63 7.12 -45.81
CA ASP A 15 1.26 7.05 -45.33
C ASP A 15 1.18 6.24 -44.02
N TYR A 16 0.10 6.44 -43.26
CA TYR A 16 -0.14 5.78 -41.99
C TYR A 16 -0.03 4.25 -42.05
N GLU A 17 -0.60 3.61 -43.08
CA GLU A 17 -0.56 2.15 -43.26
C GLU A 17 0.87 1.65 -43.56
N ALA A 18 1.68 2.46 -44.25
CA ALA A 18 3.10 2.16 -44.51
C ALA A 18 3.95 2.20 -43.24
N ILE A 19 3.63 3.08 -42.28
CA ILE A 19 4.36 3.23 -41.01
C ILE A 19 3.86 2.24 -39.94
N LYS A 20 2.55 1.99 -39.87
CA LYS A 20 1.90 1.25 -38.78
C LYS A 20 2.52 -0.13 -38.52
N ASN A 21 2.88 -0.85 -39.58
CA ASN A 21 3.46 -2.20 -39.48
C ASN A 21 4.98 -2.19 -39.21
N GLN A 22 5.63 -1.02 -39.30
CA GLN A 22 7.07 -0.84 -39.04
C GLN A 22 7.35 -0.31 -37.63
N ILE A 23 6.33 0.16 -36.91
CA ILE A 23 6.46 0.57 -35.50
C ILE A 23 6.53 -0.70 -34.65
N ILE A 24 7.75 -1.12 -34.35
CA ILE A 24 8.00 -2.11 -33.30
C ILE A 24 8.14 -1.33 -31.99
N ILE A 25 7.09 -1.34 -31.16
CA ILE A 25 7.18 -0.85 -29.79
C ILE A 25 7.91 -1.90 -28.97
N ASN A 26 9.25 -1.82 -28.94
CA ASN A 26 10.09 -2.67 -28.11
C ASN A 26 9.76 -2.41 -26.63
N ASN A 27 9.19 -3.40 -25.95
CA ASN A 27 9.14 -3.52 -24.49
C ASN A 27 8.70 -2.28 -23.67
N SER A 28 7.92 -1.34 -24.21
CA SER A 28 7.30 -0.34 -23.34
C SER A 28 6.13 -1.02 -22.64
N SER A 29 6.36 -1.48 -21.41
CA SER A 29 5.29 -1.86 -20.50
C SER A 29 4.28 -0.72 -20.41
N ILE A 30 3.02 -0.97 -20.72
CA ILE A 30 1.96 0.03 -20.60
C ILE A 30 1.34 -0.17 -19.22
N SER A 31 2.09 0.26 -18.22
CA SER A 31 1.70 0.25 -16.81
C SER A 31 1.77 1.68 -16.27
N ARG A 32 1.14 1.90 -15.11
CA ARG A 32 1.40 3.08 -14.29
C ARG A 32 1.88 2.55 -12.96
N SER A 33 3.19 2.59 -12.79
CA SER A 33 3.84 2.18 -11.57
C SER A 33 3.60 3.14 -10.42
N LYS A 34 3.16 4.39 -10.67
CA LYS A 34 2.81 5.37 -9.63
C LYS A 34 1.30 5.41 -9.38
N PRO A 35 0.86 5.69 -8.14
CA PRO A 35 -0.55 5.70 -7.79
C PRO A 35 -1.28 6.87 -8.47
N ILE A 36 -2.55 6.64 -8.81
CA ILE A 36 -3.53 7.69 -9.10
C ILE A 36 -4.67 7.59 -8.09
N THR A 37 -5.20 8.73 -7.64
CA THR A 37 -6.32 8.76 -6.69
C THR A 37 -7.59 8.19 -7.32
N GLU A 38 -7.82 8.48 -8.60
CA GLU A 38 -8.97 8.01 -9.34
C GLU A 38 -8.57 7.52 -10.74
N VAL A 39 -9.27 6.49 -11.20
CA VAL A 39 -9.11 5.95 -12.56
C VAL A 39 -9.64 6.97 -13.58
N PRO A 40 -8.99 7.15 -14.75
CA PRO A 40 -9.42 8.13 -15.74
C PRO A 40 -10.90 8.03 -16.11
N SER A 41 -11.60 9.16 -16.10
CA SER A 41 -13.06 9.23 -16.29
C SER A 41 -13.52 8.83 -17.70
N ASN A 42 -12.61 8.81 -18.68
CA ASN A 42 -12.88 8.34 -20.03
C ASN A 42 -12.97 6.80 -20.13
N LEU A 43 -12.58 6.07 -19.09
CA LEU A 43 -12.66 4.61 -19.07
C LEU A 43 -14.02 4.15 -18.56
N LYS A 44 -14.63 3.20 -19.27
CA LYS A 44 -15.88 2.56 -18.85
C LYS A 44 -15.58 1.51 -17.80
N VAL A 45 -16.04 1.74 -16.57
CA VAL A 45 -15.92 0.76 -15.47
C VAL A 45 -16.76 -0.48 -15.77
N LYS A 46 -16.14 -1.65 -15.70
CA LYS A 46 -16.78 -2.98 -15.81
C LYS A 46 -16.99 -3.60 -14.43
N VAL A 47 -15.98 -3.52 -13.57
CA VAL A 47 -16.02 -3.99 -12.18
C VAL A 47 -15.36 -2.94 -11.30
N ALA A 48 -15.97 -2.64 -10.16
CA ALA A 48 -15.37 -1.77 -9.16
C ALA A 48 -15.62 -2.32 -7.75
N VAL A 49 -14.53 -2.48 -7.00
CA VAL A 49 -14.52 -2.56 -5.54
C VAL A 49 -13.68 -1.38 -5.06
N PHE A 50 -14.32 -0.47 -4.34
CA PHE A 50 -13.67 0.71 -3.77
C PHE A 50 -12.74 0.31 -2.62
N PRO A 51 -11.76 1.16 -2.26
CA PRO A 51 -10.82 0.89 -1.18
C PRO A 51 -11.57 0.51 0.10
N MET A 52 -11.27 -0.66 0.65
CA MET A 52 -11.91 -1.22 1.83
C MET A 52 -11.31 -0.66 3.12
N CYS A 53 -10.05 -0.24 3.11
CA CYS A 53 -9.41 0.34 4.29
C CYS A 53 -9.84 1.80 4.44
N PRO A 54 -10.58 2.16 5.50
CA PRO A 54 -11.10 3.53 5.65
C PRO A 54 -10.03 4.53 6.11
N VAL A 55 -8.82 4.05 6.44
CA VAL A 55 -7.80 4.83 7.15
C VAL A 55 -6.48 4.90 6.39
N ALA A 56 -5.78 6.00 6.62
CA ALA A 56 -4.43 6.26 6.15
C ALA A 56 -3.48 6.44 7.36
N TRP A 57 -3.64 5.60 8.39
CA TRP A 57 -2.83 5.67 9.61
C TRP A 57 -1.35 5.39 9.31
N GLY A 58 -0.48 6.04 10.07
CA GLY A 58 0.98 5.92 9.96
C GLY A 58 1.63 5.47 11.26
N GLN A 59 2.93 5.74 11.40
CA GLN A 59 3.73 5.21 12.51
C GLN A 59 3.97 6.15 13.70
N TRP A 60 3.71 7.44 13.51
CA TRP A 60 4.02 8.48 14.48
C TRP A 60 2.78 8.89 15.27
N GLU A 61 2.88 9.95 16.06
CA GLU A 61 1.76 10.46 16.86
C GLU A 61 0.53 10.75 15.98
N PRO A 62 -0.70 10.37 16.39
CA PRO A 62 -1.09 9.81 17.69
C PRO A 62 -0.97 8.29 17.82
N TYR A 63 -0.63 7.58 16.75
CA TYR A 63 -0.66 6.11 16.70
C TYR A 63 0.34 5.46 17.66
N ASN A 64 1.48 6.10 17.91
CA ASN A 64 2.52 5.59 18.81
C ASN A 64 2.48 6.13 20.25
N CYS A 65 1.45 6.88 20.64
CA CYS A 65 1.45 7.63 21.91
C CYS A 65 1.57 6.75 23.18
N MET A 66 1.30 5.44 23.06
CA MET A 66 1.39 4.46 24.15
C MET A 66 2.70 3.64 24.16
N LEU A 67 3.63 3.91 23.24
CA LEU A 67 4.95 3.25 23.19
C LEU A 67 5.98 3.99 24.05
N PRO A 68 7.10 3.36 24.45
CA PRO A 68 8.17 4.05 25.18
C PRO A 68 8.81 5.19 24.37
N LYS A 69 9.47 6.14 25.05
CA LYS A 69 10.17 7.27 24.42
C LYS A 69 11.68 7.07 24.33
N ALA A 70 12.30 7.56 23.25
CA ALA A 70 13.75 7.79 23.14
C ALA A 70 14.03 8.86 22.07
N ASN A 71 15.31 9.15 21.83
CA ASN A 71 15.70 9.91 20.65
C ASN A 71 15.45 9.06 19.40
N CYS A 72 14.59 9.56 18.51
CA CYS A 72 14.18 8.88 17.29
C CYS A 72 14.39 9.78 16.07
N ASP A 73 14.88 9.21 14.95
CA ASP A 73 15.00 9.89 13.67
C ASP A 73 13.63 9.99 12.98
N ARG A 74 12.83 10.98 13.40
CA ARG A 74 11.45 11.15 12.95
C ARG A 74 11.33 11.68 11.52
N TYR A 75 12.21 12.61 11.16
CA TYR A 75 12.16 13.34 9.88
C TYR A 75 13.24 12.92 8.89
N GLY A 76 13.93 11.82 9.18
CA GLY A 76 15.03 11.29 8.37
C GLY A 76 16.36 11.27 9.11
N PRO A 77 17.41 10.69 8.49
CA PRO A 77 18.69 10.46 9.15
C PRO A 77 19.30 11.75 9.71
N GLY A 78 19.64 11.73 11.00
CA GLY A 78 20.31 12.85 11.68
C GLY A 78 19.39 13.93 12.24
N TRP A 79 18.08 13.81 12.08
CA TRP A 79 17.08 14.70 12.68
C TRP A 79 16.34 14.00 13.82
N SER A 80 17.03 13.87 14.95
CA SER A 80 16.52 13.15 16.13
C SER A 80 15.63 14.03 17.01
N GLU A 81 14.48 13.49 17.43
CA GLU A 81 13.57 14.08 18.40
C GLU A 81 13.34 13.12 19.58
N TYR A 82 13.23 13.63 20.81
CA TYR A 82 12.85 12.81 21.96
C TYR A 82 11.34 12.55 21.93
N THR A 83 10.94 11.42 21.34
CA THR A 83 9.54 11.07 21.07
C THR A 83 9.29 9.57 21.30
N ASN A 84 8.02 9.15 21.21
CA ASN A 84 7.64 7.74 21.31
C ASN A 84 8.24 6.94 20.12
N TYR A 85 8.56 5.67 20.34
CA TYR A 85 9.05 4.79 19.28
C TYR A 85 8.09 4.78 18.08
N PRO A 86 8.59 4.72 16.83
CA PRO A 86 7.69 4.46 15.71
C PRO A 86 7.02 3.10 15.87
N VAL A 87 5.76 2.95 15.48
CA VAL A 87 5.05 1.66 15.62
C VAL A 87 5.59 0.56 14.68
N GLY A 88 6.17 0.92 13.53
CA GLY A 88 6.69 0.01 12.51
C GLY A 88 5.63 -0.57 11.55
N TYR A 89 6.04 -0.88 10.31
CA TYR A 89 5.13 -1.29 9.22
C TYR A 89 4.36 -2.58 9.49
N GLY A 90 4.96 -3.54 10.22
CA GLY A 90 4.25 -4.75 10.64
C GLY A 90 3.05 -4.45 11.54
N ALA A 91 3.14 -3.45 12.41
CA ALA A 91 2.00 -3.05 13.23
C ALA A 91 0.95 -2.26 12.43
N ILE A 92 1.40 -1.42 11.49
CA ILE A 92 0.51 -0.62 10.62
C ILE A 92 -0.35 -1.53 9.74
N VAL A 93 0.26 -2.52 9.08
CA VAL A 93 -0.50 -3.40 8.18
C VAL A 93 -1.55 -4.21 8.94
N VAL A 94 -1.25 -4.63 10.18
CA VAL A 94 -2.22 -5.29 11.05
C VAL A 94 -3.37 -4.34 11.37
N ALA A 95 -3.06 -3.11 11.80
CA ALA A 95 -4.07 -2.11 12.12
C ALA A 95 -4.99 -1.80 10.92
N HIS A 96 -4.44 -1.75 9.70
CA HIS A 96 -5.20 -1.51 8.47
C HIS A 96 -6.12 -2.68 8.08
N ILE A 97 -5.67 -3.93 8.25
CA ILE A 97 -6.54 -5.10 8.06
C ILE A 97 -7.64 -5.13 9.12
N LEU A 98 -7.31 -4.82 10.38
CA LEU A 98 -8.29 -4.72 11.45
C LEU A 98 -9.31 -3.60 11.18
N ALA A 99 -8.89 -2.44 10.68
CA ALA A 99 -9.78 -1.34 10.33
C ALA A 99 -10.66 -1.67 9.10
N SER A 100 -10.14 -2.43 8.13
CA SER A 100 -10.91 -2.89 6.97
C SER A 100 -12.02 -3.88 7.34
N LEU A 101 -11.80 -4.71 8.37
CA LEU A 101 -12.67 -5.84 8.69
C LEU A 101 -13.40 -5.69 10.03
N GLU A 102 -12.99 -4.75 10.88
CA GLU A 102 -13.64 -4.38 12.14
C GLU A 102 -14.02 -5.59 13.03
N PRO A 103 -13.06 -6.43 13.48
CA PRO A 103 -13.35 -7.53 14.38
C PRO A 103 -13.66 -7.04 15.80
N THR A 104 -14.45 -7.80 16.55
CA THR A 104 -14.63 -7.48 17.99
C THR A 104 -13.32 -7.78 18.73
N MET A 105 -12.74 -6.77 19.38
CA MET A 105 -11.51 -6.92 20.15
C MET A 105 -11.44 -5.99 21.37
N ARG A 106 -10.67 -6.42 22.38
CA ARG A 106 -10.50 -5.71 23.67
C ARG A 106 -9.03 -5.60 24.09
N PRO A 107 -8.16 -4.93 23.32
CA PRO A 107 -6.78 -4.69 23.71
C PRO A 107 -6.72 -3.98 25.07
N ALA A 108 -5.99 -4.57 26.03
CA ALA A 108 -5.89 -4.06 27.41
C ALA A 108 -7.26 -3.73 28.05
N SER A 109 -8.24 -4.61 27.84
CA SER A 109 -9.64 -4.48 28.32
C SER A 109 -10.44 -3.31 27.76
N LEU A 110 -9.87 -2.48 26.87
CA LEU A 110 -10.59 -1.43 26.17
C LEU A 110 -11.22 -2.00 24.90
N GLN A 111 -12.56 -1.98 24.81
CA GLN A 111 -13.24 -2.34 23.57
C GLN A 111 -12.95 -1.31 22.48
N ILE A 112 -12.47 -1.78 21.33
CA ILE A 112 -12.25 -0.92 20.17
C ILE A 112 -13.61 -0.54 19.57
N ASN A 113 -13.83 0.76 19.46
CA ASN A 113 -14.93 1.32 18.68
C ASN A 113 -14.40 1.65 17.28
N TRP A 114 -14.57 0.73 16.33
CA TRP A 114 -14.11 0.91 14.96
C TRP A 114 -14.73 2.12 14.30
N SER A 115 -16.05 2.26 14.32
CA SER A 115 -16.76 3.42 13.76
C SER A 115 -16.22 4.76 14.26
N TYR A 116 -15.81 4.83 15.53
CA TYR A 116 -15.22 6.03 16.09
C TYR A 116 -13.78 6.26 15.61
N LEU A 117 -12.96 5.21 15.54
CA LEU A 117 -11.58 5.31 15.06
C LEU A 117 -11.49 5.59 13.56
N THR A 118 -12.41 5.04 12.76
CA THR A 118 -12.41 5.09 11.29
C THR A 118 -13.29 6.19 10.70
N GLU A 119 -13.92 7.03 11.54
CA GLU A 119 -14.72 8.19 11.13
C GLU A 119 -13.99 9.12 10.15
N ASN A 120 -12.69 9.30 10.35
CA ASN A 120 -11.80 10.06 9.46
C ASN A 120 -10.63 9.18 9.02
N LYS A 121 -10.09 9.46 7.84
CA LYS A 121 -8.91 8.75 7.31
C LYS A 121 -7.71 8.83 8.26
N GLU A 122 -7.58 9.91 9.00
CA GLU A 122 -6.50 10.13 9.95
C GLU A 122 -7.05 10.57 11.29
N ILE A 123 -6.33 10.20 12.35
CA ILE A 123 -6.53 10.75 13.69
C ILE A 123 -5.44 11.79 13.91
N LYS A 124 -5.83 13.01 14.26
CA LYS A 124 -4.93 14.17 14.37
C LYS A 124 -4.45 14.34 15.81
N ALA A 125 -3.13 14.41 15.99
CA ALA A 125 -2.53 14.88 17.22
C ALA A 125 -2.74 16.40 17.37
N PRO A 126 -2.75 16.96 18.60
CA PRO A 126 -2.73 18.40 18.78
C PRO A 126 -1.45 19.01 18.20
N ASP A 127 -1.57 20.18 17.58
CA ASP A 127 -0.46 21.01 17.13
C ASP A 127 -0.65 22.47 17.58
N TYR A 128 0.22 23.38 17.14
CA TYR A 128 0.15 24.80 17.52
C TYR A 128 -1.15 25.48 17.05
N PHE A 129 -1.78 24.98 16.00
CA PHE A 129 -2.96 25.58 15.35
C PHE A 129 -4.25 24.81 15.61
N ASN A 130 -4.18 23.54 15.99
CA ASN A 130 -5.32 22.64 16.11
C ASN A 130 -5.27 21.85 17.42
N SER A 131 -6.41 21.72 18.10
CA SER A 131 -6.54 20.91 19.31
C SER A 131 -6.37 19.40 19.09
N GLY A 132 -6.34 18.97 17.83
CA GLY A 132 -6.36 17.55 17.44
C GLY A 132 -7.70 16.88 17.75
N ASP A 133 -7.74 15.56 17.50
CA ASP A 133 -8.87 14.71 17.87
C ASP A 133 -8.94 14.52 19.41
N PRO A 134 -10.14 14.18 19.93
CA PRO A 134 -10.34 13.96 21.36
C PRO A 134 -9.32 12.99 21.96
N LEU A 135 -8.86 13.27 23.19
CA LEU A 135 -7.86 12.45 23.87
C LEU A 135 -8.26 10.97 23.90
N ALA A 136 -9.53 10.66 24.17
CA ALA A 136 -10.05 9.29 24.17
C ALA A 136 -9.85 8.56 22.83
N LYS A 137 -9.99 9.25 21.68
CA LYS A 137 -9.75 8.69 20.34
C LYS A 137 -8.27 8.36 20.14
N ARG A 138 -7.40 9.30 20.52
CA ARG A 138 -5.94 9.16 20.44
C ARG A 138 -5.42 8.04 21.34
N GLU A 139 -5.93 7.95 22.57
CA GLU A 139 -5.57 6.88 23.49
C GLU A 139 -6.09 5.51 23.03
N MET A 140 -7.30 5.45 22.45
CA MET A 140 -7.85 4.21 21.92
C MET A 140 -7.00 3.66 20.77
N VAL A 141 -6.64 4.51 19.80
CA VAL A 141 -5.75 4.07 18.70
C VAL A 141 -4.34 3.77 19.21
N GLY A 142 -3.81 4.53 20.17
CA GLY A 142 -2.52 4.24 20.79
C GLY A 142 -2.50 2.88 21.49
N ARG A 143 -3.57 2.50 22.20
CA ARG A 143 -3.70 1.20 22.86
C ARG A 143 -3.83 0.06 21.85
N LEU A 144 -4.53 0.28 20.74
CA LEU A 144 -4.58 -0.66 19.62
C LEU A 144 -3.17 -0.93 19.09
N PHE A 145 -2.42 0.12 18.73
CA PHE A 145 -1.05 -0.02 18.22
C PHE A 145 -0.08 -0.61 19.24
N LYS A 146 -0.17 -0.23 20.51
CA LYS A 146 0.64 -0.85 21.58
C LYS A 146 0.37 -2.34 21.68
N ASN A 147 -0.91 -2.74 21.67
CA ASN A 147 -1.26 -4.15 21.75
C ASN A 147 -0.72 -4.96 20.56
N ILE A 148 -0.82 -4.40 19.35
CA ILE A 148 -0.23 -5.00 18.16
C ILE A 148 1.29 -5.09 18.32
N TYR A 149 1.96 -3.99 18.65
CA TYR A 149 3.42 -3.90 18.85
C TYR A 149 3.94 -4.97 19.83
N ASP A 150 3.29 -5.10 20.98
CA ASP A 150 3.69 -6.07 22.01
C ASP A 150 3.53 -7.51 21.51
N TYR A 151 2.40 -7.82 20.86
CA TYR A 151 2.10 -9.19 20.42
C TYR A 151 2.92 -9.60 19.19
N THR A 152 3.18 -8.67 18.27
CA THR A 152 4.10 -8.90 17.15
C THR A 152 5.56 -8.92 17.59
N LYS A 153 5.83 -8.78 18.90
CA LYS A 153 7.18 -8.72 19.49
C LYS A 153 8.06 -7.69 18.79
N SER A 154 7.45 -6.57 18.43
CA SER A 154 8.13 -5.50 17.73
C SER A 154 9.27 -4.94 18.59
N SER A 155 10.34 -4.53 17.92
CA SER A 155 11.51 -3.98 18.58
C SER A 155 12.11 -2.83 17.75
N VAL A 156 12.69 -1.85 18.44
CA VAL A 156 13.32 -0.71 17.78
C VAL A 156 14.63 -1.10 17.11
N VAL A 157 14.86 -0.55 15.92
CA VAL A 157 16.17 -0.55 15.26
C VAL A 157 16.89 0.72 15.66
N LYS A 158 18.17 0.60 16.03
CA LYS A 158 19.00 1.73 16.44
C LYS A 158 20.23 1.86 15.54
N ASP A 159 20.65 3.10 15.31
CA ASP A 159 21.94 3.38 14.67
C ASP A 159 23.12 3.19 15.64
N SER A 160 24.34 3.45 15.17
CA SER A 160 25.57 3.35 15.97
C SER A 160 25.65 4.34 17.14
N LYS A 161 24.81 5.38 17.15
CA LYS A 161 24.70 6.38 18.22
C LYS A 161 23.57 6.03 19.21
N GLY A 162 22.86 4.93 19.00
CA GLY A 162 21.74 4.51 19.84
C GLY A 162 20.43 5.26 19.54
N ILE A 163 20.36 6.03 18.46
CA ILE A 163 19.15 6.72 17.99
C ILE A 163 18.23 5.71 17.31
N VAL A 164 16.94 5.75 17.64
CA VAL A 164 15.94 4.87 17.04
C VAL A 164 15.65 5.31 15.60
N THR A 165 15.92 4.45 14.63
CA THR A 165 15.72 4.73 13.19
C THR A 165 14.49 4.03 12.61
N GLY A 166 13.87 3.14 13.37
CA GLY A 166 12.67 2.42 12.96
C GLY A 166 12.26 1.35 13.97
N THR A 167 11.29 0.54 13.57
CA THR A 167 10.81 -0.62 14.33
C THR A 167 10.65 -1.81 13.38
N THR A 168 11.03 -2.98 13.85
CA THR A 168 10.97 -4.25 13.11
C THR A 168 10.25 -5.34 13.92
N CYS A 169 9.69 -6.31 13.21
CA CYS A 169 9.11 -7.54 13.75
C CYS A 169 9.19 -8.66 12.71
N LEU A 170 8.92 -9.90 13.13
CA LEU A 170 8.83 -11.02 12.20
C LEU A 170 7.44 -11.09 11.56
N MET A 171 7.38 -11.35 10.25
CA MET A 171 6.09 -11.56 9.58
C MET A 171 5.32 -12.77 10.14
N SER A 172 6.01 -13.77 10.69
CA SER A 172 5.33 -14.88 11.38
C SER A 172 4.54 -14.41 12.61
N ASP A 173 5.03 -13.42 13.37
CA ASP A 173 4.30 -12.89 14.52
C ASP A 173 3.13 -12.01 14.08
N VAL A 174 3.27 -11.27 12.97
CA VAL A 174 2.15 -10.57 12.29
C VAL A 174 1.06 -11.54 11.84
N GLU A 175 1.45 -12.63 11.16
CA GLU A 175 0.55 -13.69 10.69
C GLU A 175 -0.20 -14.35 11.85
N ASN A 176 0.49 -14.61 12.96
CA ASN A 176 -0.08 -15.17 14.18
C ASN A 176 -1.08 -14.21 14.85
N TYR A 177 -0.79 -12.91 14.87
CA TYR A 177 -1.73 -11.92 15.40
C TYR A 177 -3.02 -11.91 14.58
N LEU A 178 -2.90 -11.82 13.24
CA LEU A 178 -4.05 -11.81 12.34
C LEU A 178 -4.86 -13.10 12.43
N ALA A 179 -4.20 -14.24 12.63
CA ALA A 179 -4.86 -15.54 12.82
C ALA A 179 -5.76 -15.57 14.06
N SER A 180 -5.54 -14.72 15.07
CA SER A 180 -6.42 -14.64 16.25
C SER A 180 -7.81 -14.07 15.92
N TYR A 181 -7.92 -13.26 14.86
CA TYR A 181 -9.16 -12.54 14.52
C TYR A 181 -9.78 -12.96 13.19
N PHE A 182 -8.98 -13.54 12.29
CA PHE A 182 -9.38 -13.78 10.91
C PHE A 182 -9.08 -15.20 10.45
N ASN A 183 -9.90 -15.67 9.51
CA ASN A 183 -9.53 -16.75 8.60
C ASN A 183 -9.00 -16.11 7.31
N TYR A 184 -8.05 -16.77 6.66
CA TYR A 184 -7.49 -16.32 5.38
C TYR A 184 -6.98 -17.52 4.58
N SER A 185 -6.77 -17.31 3.28
CA SER A 185 -6.17 -18.31 2.41
C SER A 185 -4.70 -18.52 2.76
N LYS A 186 -4.20 -19.73 2.46
CA LYS A 186 -2.79 -20.06 2.66
C LYS A 186 -1.88 -19.04 1.97
N LYS A 187 -0.85 -18.60 2.68
CA LYS A 187 0.23 -17.78 2.13
C LYS A 187 0.82 -18.40 0.88
N THR A 188 1.03 -17.58 -0.15
CA THR A 188 1.60 -17.99 -1.44
C THR A 188 2.45 -16.87 -2.04
N SER A 189 3.34 -17.20 -2.97
CA SER A 189 3.93 -16.21 -3.88
C SER A 189 2.83 -15.51 -4.68
N TRP A 190 3.14 -14.32 -5.20
CA TRP A 190 2.21 -13.51 -6.00
C TRP A 190 1.45 -14.34 -7.02
N ASN A 191 0.12 -14.19 -6.99
CA ASN A 191 -0.78 -14.81 -7.94
C ASN A 191 -1.95 -13.86 -8.21
N ILE A 192 -1.96 -13.29 -9.41
CA ILE A 192 -2.94 -12.25 -9.75
C ILE A 192 -4.39 -12.73 -9.68
N ASN A 193 -4.67 -13.97 -10.05
CA ASN A 193 -6.04 -14.52 -9.97
C ASN A 193 -6.51 -14.60 -8.52
N THR A 194 -5.64 -15.02 -7.60
CA THR A 194 -5.92 -15.05 -6.16
C THR A 194 -6.20 -13.64 -5.62
N VAL A 195 -5.37 -12.67 -6.00
CA VAL A 195 -5.55 -11.25 -5.62
C VAL A 195 -6.89 -10.73 -6.13
N LYS A 196 -7.15 -10.85 -7.44
CA LYS A 196 -8.38 -10.33 -8.07
C LYS A 196 -9.63 -10.99 -7.49
N ASN A 197 -9.61 -12.31 -7.28
CA ASN A 197 -10.75 -13.03 -6.71
C ASN A 197 -11.05 -12.57 -5.27
N SER A 198 -10.01 -12.38 -4.45
CA SER A 198 -10.16 -11.85 -3.09
C SER A 198 -10.76 -10.44 -3.10
N LEU A 199 -10.20 -9.54 -3.91
CA LEU A 199 -10.66 -8.15 -3.97
C LEU A 199 -12.09 -8.05 -4.51
N LYS A 200 -12.44 -8.80 -5.56
CA LYS A 200 -13.82 -8.86 -6.08
C LYS A 200 -14.82 -9.45 -5.08
N ALA A 201 -14.35 -10.28 -4.15
CA ALA A 201 -15.13 -10.80 -3.03
C ALA A 201 -15.13 -9.85 -1.81
N THR A 202 -14.70 -8.59 -1.98
CA THR A 202 -14.59 -7.57 -0.94
C THR A 202 -13.77 -8.05 0.26
N LYS A 203 -12.61 -8.67 0.00
CA LYS A 203 -11.67 -9.13 1.02
C LYS A 203 -10.27 -8.59 0.72
N PRO A 204 -9.67 -7.82 1.66
CA PRO A 204 -8.35 -7.23 1.45
C PRO A 204 -7.29 -8.33 1.34
N VAL A 205 -6.18 -7.97 0.70
CA VAL A 205 -5.02 -8.83 0.51
C VAL A 205 -3.83 -8.22 1.22
N LEU A 206 -3.22 -8.97 2.14
CA LEU A 206 -1.93 -8.61 2.71
C LEU A 206 -0.83 -8.96 1.70
N ILE A 207 0.04 -8.02 1.46
CA ILE A 207 1.25 -8.18 0.66
C ILE A 207 2.45 -7.89 1.53
N TYR A 208 3.53 -8.62 1.32
CA TYR A 208 4.85 -8.18 1.76
C TYR A 208 5.94 -8.69 0.83
N GLY A 209 6.97 -7.88 0.64
CA GLY A 209 8.10 -8.20 -0.22
C GLY A 209 9.28 -7.30 0.06
N LYS A 210 10.43 -7.64 -0.50
CA LYS A 210 11.60 -6.76 -0.50
C LYS A 210 11.42 -5.71 -1.59
N PRO A 211 11.76 -4.43 -1.34
CA PRO A 211 11.83 -3.45 -2.42
C PRO A 211 12.94 -3.81 -3.41
N ASP A 212 12.64 -3.79 -4.71
CA ASP A 212 13.55 -4.14 -5.80
C ASP A 212 14.72 -3.16 -5.99
N ASN A 213 14.58 -1.94 -5.49
CA ASN A 213 15.53 -0.85 -5.73
C ASN A 213 16.40 -0.50 -4.50
N ILE A 214 16.28 -1.24 -3.40
CA ILE A 214 17.10 -1.06 -2.20
C ILE A 214 17.61 -2.42 -1.73
N ALA A 215 18.92 -2.50 -1.45
CA ALA A 215 19.50 -3.68 -0.81
C ALA A 215 19.06 -3.74 0.66
N THR A 216 18.14 -4.65 0.97
CA THR A 216 17.66 -4.90 2.32
C THR A 216 17.32 -6.37 2.54
N ASP A 217 17.49 -6.82 3.77
CA ASP A 217 17.04 -8.14 4.21
C ASP A 217 15.60 -8.11 4.74
N GLY A 218 15.08 -6.93 5.07
CA GLY A 218 13.72 -6.73 5.54
C GLY A 218 12.69 -6.74 4.41
N VAL A 219 11.46 -7.07 4.76
CA VAL A 219 10.28 -6.94 3.88
C VAL A 219 9.41 -5.79 4.35
N THR A 220 8.71 -5.14 3.43
CA THR A 220 7.75 -4.09 3.73
C THR A 220 6.35 -4.62 3.48
N PRO A 221 5.50 -4.75 4.51
CA PRO A 221 4.12 -5.15 4.32
C PRO A 221 3.22 -3.96 3.95
N PHE A 222 2.20 -4.21 3.14
CA PHE A 222 1.14 -3.28 2.76
C PHE A 222 -0.12 -4.07 2.36
N ILE A 223 -1.23 -3.39 2.10
CA ILE A 223 -2.46 -4.07 1.65
C ILE A 223 -2.88 -3.65 0.26
N LEU A 224 -3.52 -4.58 -0.46
CA LEU A 224 -4.43 -4.23 -1.54
C LEU A 224 -5.85 -4.34 -1.03
N ASP A 225 -6.63 -3.31 -1.29
CA ASP A 225 -7.96 -3.17 -0.71
C ASP A 225 -8.99 -2.63 -1.69
N GLY A 226 -8.68 -2.57 -2.99
CA GLY A 226 -9.64 -2.20 -4.03
C GLY A 226 -9.20 -2.67 -5.42
N ILE A 227 -10.16 -2.77 -6.33
CA ILE A 227 -9.92 -3.14 -7.73
C ILE A 227 -10.88 -2.40 -8.66
N LYS A 228 -10.38 -1.92 -9.79
CA LYS A 228 -11.20 -1.41 -10.89
C LYS A 228 -10.77 -2.09 -12.19
N GLU A 229 -11.68 -2.82 -12.81
CA GLU A 229 -11.52 -3.32 -14.18
C GLU A 229 -12.32 -2.42 -15.11
N CYS A 230 -11.67 -1.87 -16.12
CA CYS A 230 -12.27 -0.91 -17.03
C CYS A 230 -11.96 -1.26 -18.48
N TYR A 231 -12.70 -0.62 -19.39
CA TYR A 231 -12.48 -0.70 -20.82
C TYR A 231 -12.45 0.69 -21.44
N GLY A 232 -11.50 0.92 -22.32
CA GLY A 232 -11.39 2.15 -23.09
C GLY A 232 -9.97 2.45 -23.50
N ARG A 233 -9.77 3.61 -24.11
CA ARG A 233 -8.46 4.07 -24.55
C ARG A 233 -7.66 4.67 -23.40
N ILE A 234 -6.43 4.21 -23.24
CA ILE A 234 -5.41 4.84 -22.38
C ILE A 234 -4.34 5.50 -23.25
N ASP A 235 -3.60 6.45 -22.69
CA ASP A 235 -2.55 7.17 -23.41
C ASP A 235 -1.58 6.20 -24.09
N ASN A 236 -1.16 6.54 -25.32
CA ASN A 236 -0.22 5.76 -26.13
C ASN A 236 -0.72 4.36 -26.55
N VAL A 237 -2.02 4.06 -26.44
CA VAL A 237 -2.63 2.83 -26.97
C VAL A 237 -3.58 3.17 -28.12
N PRO A 238 -3.38 2.60 -29.32
CA PRO A 238 -4.11 2.99 -30.52
C PRO A 238 -5.54 2.44 -30.57
N SER A 239 -5.99 1.67 -29.58
CA SER A 239 -7.32 1.07 -29.53
C SER A 239 -7.84 1.03 -28.08
N ASP A 240 -9.14 0.83 -27.92
CA ASP A 240 -9.71 0.52 -26.62
C ASP A 240 -9.19 -0.84 -26.14
N VAL A 241 -8.84 -0.92 -24.87
CA VAL A 241 -8.27 -2.11 -24.23
C VAL A 241 -8.92 -2.35 -22.87
N ASP A 242 -8.86 -3.60 -22.42
CA ASP A 242 -9.14 -3.93 -21.02
C ASP A 242 -7.96 -3.52 -20.14
N VAL A 243 -8.28 -2.84 -19.04
CA VAL A 243 -7.29 -2.39 -18.05
C VAL A 243 -7.73 -2.79 -16.65
N CYS A 244 -6.75 -3.06 -15.79
CA CYS A 244 -7.00 -3.43 -14.41
C CYS A 244 -6.14 -2.57 -13.48
N TYR A 245 -6.82 -1.90 -12.55
CA TYR A 245 -6.21 -1.11 -11.51
C TYR A 245 -6.38 -1.81 -10.16
N LEU A 246 -5.29 -1.91 -9.40
CA LEU A 246 -5.32 -2.39 -8.02
C LEU A 246 -5.09 -1.20 -7.09
N HIS A 247 -5.94 -1.04 -6.08
CA HIS A 247 -5.72 -0.03 -5.05
C HIS A 247 -4.79 -0.61 -3.99
N ALA A 248 -3.74 0.15 -3.64
CA ALA A 248 -2.81 -0.20 -2.57
C ALA A 248 -2.84 0.86 -1.48
N ASN A 249 -2.70 0.41 -0.23
CA ASN A 249 -2.48 1.25 0.93
C ASN A 249 -1.18 0.81 1.63
N PHE A 250 -0.19 1.71 1.64
CA PHE A 250 1.16 1.43 2.13
C PHE A 250 1.37 1.76 3.60
N GLY A 251 0.43 2.45 4.25
CA GLY A 251 0.58 2.80 5.67
C GLY A 251 1.70 3.78 5.98
N PHE A 252 2.08 4.64 5.02
CA PHE A 252 3.05 5.71 5.24
C PHE A 252 2.47 6.95 5.96
N GLY A 253 1.22 6.88 6.42
CA GLY A 253 0.48 8.05 6.93
C GLY A 253 -0.06 8.91 5.78
N ASN A 254 -1.06 9.77 6.05
CA ASN A 254 -1.65 10.79 5.17
C ASN A 254 -2.22 10.35 3.80
N GLY A 255 -1.97 9.12 3.38
CA GLY A 255 -2.52 8.51 2.17
C GLY A 255 -1.89 9.02 0.87
N TYR A 256 -0.80 9.79 0.93
CA TYR A 256 -0.17 10.39 -0.25
C TYR A 256 0.35 9.36 -1.26
N GLN A 257 0.63 8.15 -0.79
CA GLN A 257 1.18 7.06 -1.60
C GLN A 257 0.17 5.94 -1.84
N ASP A 258 -1.03 6.10 -1.30
CA ASP A 258 -2.12 5.17 -1.50
C ASP A 258 -2.83 5.54 -2.80
N GLY A 259 -3.37 4.53 -3.49
CA GLY A 259 -4.10 4.77 -4.73
C GLY A 259 -4.11 3.59 -5.67
N TYR A 260 -4.65 3.85 -6.86
CA TYR A 260 -4.77 2.87 -7.93
C TYR A 260 -3.50 2.78 -8.77
N TYR A 261 -2.98 1.57 -8.90
CA TYR A 261 -1.83 1.22 -9.74
C TYR A 261 -2.31 0.45 -10.96
N LEU A 262 -1.88 0.84 -12.16
CA LEU A 262 -2.28 0.18 -13.40
C LEU A 262 -1.39 -1.04 -13.67
N MET A 263 -2.00 -2.21 -13.74
CA MET A 263 -1.35 -3.41 -14.23
C MET A 263 -0.93 -3.25 -15.70
N ASP A 264 0.19 -3.86 -16.07
CA ASP A 264 0.60 -3.95 -17.46
C ASP A 264 -0.45 -4.72 -18.28
N ILE A 265 -0.96 -4.09 -19.34
CA ILE A 265 -2.05 -4.64 -20.14
C ILE A 265 -1.64 -5.86 -20.99
N LYS A 266 -0.34 -6.06 -21.24
CA LYS A 266 0.17 -7.14 -22.08
C LYS A 266 0.58 -8.34 -21.23
N THR A 267 1.34 -8.10 -20.17
CA THR A 267 1.91 -9.16 -19.33
C THR A 267 1.05 -9.47 -18.11
N SER A 268 0.07 -8.62 -17.79
CA SER A 268 -0.70 -8.68 -16.52
C SER A 268 0.18 -8.62 -15.27
N THR A 269 1.40 -8.08 -15.40
CA THR A 269 2.29 -7.84 -14.26
C THR A 269 2.00 -6.48 -13.62
N ILE A 270 2.43 -6.28 -12.39
CA ILE A 270 2.31 -4.98 -11.72
C ILE A 270 3.62 -4.56 -11.05
N THR A 271 3.85 -3.26 -11.02
CA THR A 271 4.94 -2.63 -10.27
C THR A 271 4.35 -1.50 -9.44
N PHE A 272 4.73 -1.45 -8.16
CA PHE A 272 4.35 -0.38 -7.25
C PHE A 272 5.56 0.50 -6.98
N GLU A 273 5.62 1.67 -7.61
CA GLU A 273 6.53 2.75 -7.29
C GLU A 273 5.86 3.70 -6.30
N THR A 274 6.44 3.75 -5.11
CA THR A 274 5.99 4.61 -4.01
C THR A 274 6.76 5.94 -4.04
N ALA A 275 6.21 6.98 -3.41
CA ALA A 275 6.79 8.34 -3.47
C ALA A 275 8.02 8.51 -2.56
N ILE A 276 8.10 7.74 -1.47
CA ILE A 276 9.38 7.43 -0.81
C ILE A 276 9.94 6.31 -1.66
N PRO A 277 11.07 6.45 -2.38
CA PRO A 277 11.38 5.64 -3.55
C PRO A 277 11.62 4.16 -3.20
N LEU A 278 10.54 3.39 -3.02
CA LEU A 278 10.51 1.95 -2.94
C LEU A 278 9.75 1.44 -4.17
N ILE A 279 10.33 0.47 -4.83
CA ILE A 279 9.77 -0.19 -5.99
C ILE A 279 9.48 -1.63 -5.59
N PHE A 280 8.25 -2.09 -5.75
CA PHE A 280 7.87 -3.48 -5.54
C PHE A 280 7.35 -4.07 -6.84
N LYS A 281 8.02 -5.11 -7.33
CA LYS A 281 7.57 -5.91 -8.46
C LYS A 281 6.92 -7.18 -7.97
N ASP A 282 5.90 -7.60 -8.71
CA ASP A 282 5.07 -8.74 -8.36
C ASP A 282 5.81 -10.05 -8.12
N ASN A 283 6.84 -10.36 -8.91
CA ASN A 283 7.66 -11.55 -8.77
C ASN A 283 8.39 -11.68 -7.41
N ALA A 284 8.59 -10.59 -6.66
CA ALA A 284 9.27 -10.56 -5.37
C ALA A 284 8.31 -10.53 -4.17
N MET A 285 6.99 -10.62 -4.42
CA MET A 285 5.97 -10.44 -3.40
C MET A 285 5.35 -11.75 -2.92
N THR A 286 5.07 -11.78 -1.62
CA THR A 286 4.29 -12.80 -0.96
C THR A 286 2.92 -12.24 -0.63
N ILE A 287 1.87 -13.05 -0.81
CA ILE A 287 0.49 -12.65 -0.57
C ILE A 287 -0.21 -13.56 0.43
N MET A 288 -1.12 -12.95 1.20
CA MET A 288 -2.16 -13.63 1.95
C MET A 288 -3.49 -12.98 1.61
N ALA A 289 -4.45 -13.78 1.18
CA ALA A 289 -5.69 -13.29 0.60
C ALA A 289 -6.91 -13.86 1.34
N ASP A 290 -8.10 -13.43 0.94
CA ASP A 290 -9.39 -13.93 1.43
C ASP A 290 -9.59 -13.73 2.95
N PHE A 291 -9.07 -12.63 3.50
CA PHE A 291 -9.27 -12.30 4.92
C PHE A 291 -10.76 -12.13 5.24
N ARG A 292 -11.23 -12.87 6.25
CA ARG A 292 -12.61 -12.84 6.73
C ARG A 292 -12.65 -12.98 8.25
N LYS A 293 -13.59 -12.28 8.89
CA LYS A 293 -13.83 -12.40 10.34
C LYS A 293 -14.09 -13.86 10.73
N LYS A 294 -13.58 -14.26 11.88
CA LYS A 294 -13.94 -15.52 12.54
C LYS A 294 -15.33 -15.45 13.16
#